data_AF-A0A960N3T0-F1
#
_entry.id   AF-A0A960N3T0-F1
#
_cell.length_a   1.000
_cell.length_b   1.000
_cell.length_c   1.000
_cell.angle_alpha   90.00
_cell.angle_beta   90.00
_cell.angle_gamma   90.00
#
_symmetry.space_group_name_H-M   'P 1'
#
loop_
_entity.id
_entity.type
_entity.pdbx_description
1 polymer ?
#
loop_
_entity_poly.entity_id
_entity_poly.type
_entity_poly.pdbx_seq_one_letter_code
_entity_poly.pdbx_strand_id
1 'polypeptide(L)'
;DWSVYPAGTTFSVEGLPWTYVVDDYGSALVGTGVIDLYQPDMTEMKRWGRRSVRIAILQWGSYSNSARILSPRTQHAHCRAMFEAILRRIRSAAPTCVRTPRA
;
A
#
# COMPACT_ATOMS: atom_id res chain seq x y z
N ASP A 1 1.23 4.22 1.73
CA ASP A 1 -0.22 4.06 1.91
C ASP A 1 -0.62 2.61 1.60
N TRP A 2 -1.04 1.84 2.61
CA TRP A 2 -1.42 0.44 2.42
C TRP A 2 -2.75 0.23 1.71
N SER A 3 -3.58 1.27 1.57
CA SER A 3 -4.79 1.17 0.74
C SER A 3 -4.49 1.19 -0.75
N VAL A 4 -3.31 1.70 -1.13
CA VAL A 4 -2.79 1.67 -2.50
C VAL A 4 -1.92 0.43 -2.69
N TYR A 5 -0.82 0.33 -1.94
CA TYR A 5 0.13 -0.79 -1.99
C TYR A 5 0.07 -1.58 -0.66
N PRO A 6 -0.69 -2.68 -0.59
CA PRO A 6 -0.87 -3.42 0.66
C PRO A 6 0.45 -4.03 1.15
N ALA A 7 0.52 -4.29 2.46
CA ALA A 7 1.66 -4.93 3.11
C ALA A 7 2.07 -6.23 2.38
N GLY A 8 3.37 -6.37 2.16
CA GLY A 8 3.98 -7.47 1.42
C GLY A 8 3.99 -7.30 -0.11
N THR A 9 3.56 -6.15 -0.64
CA THR A 9 3.72 -5.84 -2.07
C THR A 9 5.20 -5.76 -2.40
N THR A 10 5.64 -6.47 -3.44
CA THR A 10 7.01 -6.41 -3.95
C THR A 10 7.07 -5.62 -5.24
N PHE A 11 8.10 -4.79 -5.40
CA PHE A 11 8.27 -3.95 -6.57
C PHE A 11 9.75 -3.69 -6.86
N SER A 12 10.05 -3.34 -8.11
CA SER A 12 11.35 -2.82 -8.52
C SER A 12 11.23 -1.37 -8.95
N VAL A 13 12.33 -0.63 -8.85
CA VAL A 13 12.45 0.75 -9.31
C VAL A 13 13.32 0.76 -10.56
N GLU A 14 12.85 1.40 -11.63
CA GLU A 14 13.62 1.48 -12.88
C GLU A 14 14.99 2.13 -12.63
N GLY A 15 16.06 1.46 -13.06
CA GLY A 15 17.44 1.90 -12.86
C GLY A 15 18.09 1.49 -11.52
N LEU A 16 17.37 0.81 -10.63
CA LEU A 16 17.94 0.23 -9.42
C LEU A 16 17.97 -1.31 -9.51
N PRO A 17 19.01 -1.98 -8.98
CA PRO A 17 19.15 -3.44 -9.07
C PRO A 17 18.35 -4.19 -8.00
N TRP A 18 17.67 -3.48 -7.10
CA TRP A 18 17.06 -4.05 -5.91
C TRP A 18 15.58 -4.36 -6.09
N THR A 19 15.13 -5.40 -5.37
CA THR A 19 13.71 -5.63 -5.13
C THR A 19 13.33 -5.08 -3.77
N TYR A 20 12.25 -4.32 -3.73
CA TYR A 20 11.73 -3.70 -2.53
C TYR A 20 10.45 -4.41 -2.08
N VAL A 21 10.19 -4.38 -0.77
CA VAL A 21 8.97 -4.89 -0.16
C VAL A 21 8.32 -3.78 0.64
N VAL A 22 7.01 -3.60 0.46
CA VAL A 22 6.21 -2.71 1.30
C VAL A 22 6.01 -3.35 2.66
N ASP A 23 6.78 -2.90 3.65
CA ASP A 23 6.73 -3.43 5.02
C ASP A 23 6.21 -2.41 6.05
N ASP A 24 6.19 -1.12 5.71
CA ASP A 24 5.76 -0.04 6.62
C ASP A 24 4.75 0.92 5.98
N TYR A 25 4.14 1.75 6.82
CA TYR A 25 3.20 2.81 6.46
C TYR A 25 3.39 4.04 7.35
N GLY A 26 2.95 5.21 6.88
CA GLY A 26 3.06 6.44 7.64
C GLY A 26 1.99 7.45 7.29
N SER A 27 1.67 8.33 8.24
CA SER A 27 0.65 9.38 8.09
C SER A 27 0.94 10.33 6.92
N ALA A 28 2.21 10.67 6.68
CA ALA A 28 2.65 11.56 5.59
C ALA A 28 2.46 10.97 4.18
N LEU A 29 2.22 9.66 4.08
CA LEU A 29 2.12 8.95 2.80
C LEU A 29 0.68 8.66 2.37
N VAL A 30 -0.29 8.84 3.27
CA VAL A 30 -1.69 8.50 2.98
C VAL A 30 -2.29 9.50 1.99
N GLY A 31 -2.80 9.00 0.86
CA GLY A 31 -3.43 9.81 -0.18
C GLY A 31 -2.50 10.68 -1.03
N THR A 32 -1.17 10.58 -0.86
CA THR A 32 -0.21 11.44 -1.59
C THR A 32 0.36 10.81 -2.86
N GLY A 33 0.19 9.49 -3.04
CA GLY A 33 0.81 8.75 -4.14
C GLY A 33 2.33 8.61 -4.01
N VAL A 34 2.89 8.88 -2.82
CA VAL A 34 4.33 8.82 -2.54
C VAL A 34 4.66 7.51 -1.81
N ILE A 35 5.83 6.95 -2.13
CA ILE A 35 6.47 5.87 -1.38
C ILE A 35 7.77 6.40 -0.78
N ASP A 36 8.08 6.03 0.46
CA ASP A 36 9.39 6.24 1.05
C ASP A 36 10.24 4.99 0.82
N LEU A 37 11.46 5.19 0.32
CA LEU A 37 12.45 4.13 0.17
C LEU A 37 13.43 4.21 1.32
N TYR A 38 13.58 3.09 2.03
CA TYR A 38 14.65 2.95 3.01
C TYR A 38 16.02 3.10 2.36
N GLN A 39 16.90 3.85 3.03
CA GLN A 39 18.31 3.99 2.68
C GLN A 39 19.12 3.69 3.95
N PRO A 40 20.23 2.93 3.86
CA PRO A 40 20.98 2.49 5.04
C PRO A 40 21.74 3.64 5.72
N ASP A 41 22.10 4.70 5.00
CA ASP A 41 22.76 5.86 5.58
C ASP A 41 22.19 7.21 5.10
N MET A 42 22.48 8.26 5.89
CA MET A 42 21.98 9.62 5.63
C MET A 42 22.55 10.24 4.35
N THR A 43 23.74 9.84 3.92
CA THR A 43 24.38 10.38 2.72
C THR A 43 23.65 9.86 1.48
N GLU A 44 23.37 8.56 1.43
CA GLU A 44 22.56 7.94 0.37
C GLU A 44 21.15 8.50 0.34
N MET A 45 20.51 8.66 1.51
CA MET A 45 19.20 9.31 1.64
C MET A 45 19.19 10.71 1.02
N LYS A 46 20.19 11.55 1.32
CA LYS A 46 20.30 12.90 0.77
C LYS A 46 20.57 12.90 -0.73
N ARG A 47 21.43 11.99 -1.22
CA ARG A 47 21.71 11.82 -2.66
C ARG A 47 20.48 11.35 -3.42
N TRP A 48 19.65 10.51 -2.81
CA TRP A 48 18.38 10.08 -3.38
C TRP A 48 17.38 11.25 -3.41
N GLY A 49 17.03 11.82 -2.27
CA GLY A 49 16.04 12.90 -2.19
C GLY A 49 14.67 12.53 -2.77
N ARG A 50 13.77 13.51 -2.82
CA ARG A 50 12.43 13.32 -3.43
C ARG A 50 12.55 13.35 -4.94
N ARG A 51 12.03 12.32 -5.60
CA ARG A 51 12.03 12.22 -7.07
C ARG A 51 10.87 11.37 -7.57
N SER A 52 10.48 11.57 -8.82
CA SER A 52 9.54 10.71 -9.53
C SER A 52 10.30 9.63 -10.27
N VAL A 53 9.96 8.38 -10.00
CA VAL A 53 10.55 7.20 -10.63
C VAL A 53 9.45 6.29 -11.14
N ARG A 54 9.75 5.50 -12.16
CA ARG A 54 8.88 4.42 -12.58
C ARG A 54 9.12 3.21 -11.68
N ILE A 55 8.04 2.62 -11.19
CA ILE A 55 8.08 1.36 -10.46
C ILE A 55 7.36 0.29 -11.24
N ALA A 56 7.81 -0.95 -11.10
CA ALA A 56 7.12 -2.13 -11.60
C ALA A 56 6.70 -2.99 -10.41
N ILE A 57 5.39 -3.23 -10.26
CA ILE A 57 4.88 -4.15 -9.26
C ILE A 57 5.18 -5.57 -9.72
N LEU A 58 5.94 -6.30 -8.90
CA LEU A 58 6.31 -7.69 -9.17
C LEU A 58 5.26 -8.63 -8.59
N GLN A 59 4.81 -8.38 -7.36
CA GLN A 59 3.76 -9.13 -6.71
C GLN A 59 2.95 -8.22 -5.78
N TRP A 60 1.62 -8.30 -5.87
CA TRP A 60 0.74 -7.60 -4.94
C TRP A 60 0.73 -8.27 -3.56
N GLY A 61 0.75 -7.43 -2.52
CA GLY A 61 0.56 -7.85 -1.13
C GLY A 61 -0.90 -8.17 -0.82
N SER A 62 -1.22 -8.36 0.47
CA SER A 62 -2.55 -8.76 0.90
C SER A 62 -3.32 -7.60 1.54
N TYR A 63 -4.40 -7.17 0.89
CA TYR A 63 -5.34 -6.19 1.45
C TYR A 63 -5.99 -6.70 2.74
N SER A 64 -6.40 -7.97 2.79
CA SER A 64 -6.98 -8.56 3.99
C SER A 64 -6.00 -8.59 5.17
N ASN A 65 -4.73 -8.94 4.92
CA ASN A 65 -3.70 -8.88 5.94
C ASN A 65 -3.43 -7.45 6.41
N SER A 66 -3.38 -6.50 5.48
CA SER A 66 -3.20 -5.07 5.78
C SER A 66 -4.34 -4.54 6.65
N ALA A 67 -5.60 -4.89 6.32
CA ALA A 67 -6.76 -4.52 7.10
C ALA A 67 -6.71 -5.09 8.53
N ARG A 68 -6.31 -6.37 8.67
CA ARG A 68 -6.15 -7.03 9.97
C ARG A 68 -5.10 -6.34 10.85
N ILE A 69 -3.99 -5.86 10.27
CA ILE A 69 -2.94 -5.14 10.99
C ILE A 69 -3.40 -3.72 11.37
N LEU A 70 -4.18 -3.07 10.50
CA LEU A 70 -4.66 -1.71 10.72
C LEU A 70 -5.87 -1.63 11.66
N SER A 71 -6.69 -2.68 11.77
CA SER A 71 -7.93 -2.66 12.56
C SER A 71 -7.74 -2.30 14.04
N PRO A 72 -6.71 -2.75 14.77
CA PRO A 72 -6.49 -2.29 16.15
C PRO A 72 -5.86 -0.89 16.25
N ARG A 73 -5.54 -0.25 15.12
CA ARG A 73 -4.81 1.04 15.06
C ARG A 73 -5.67 2.20 14.57
N THR A 74 -6.98 2.00 14.44
CA THR A 74 -7.93 2.97 13.87
C THR A 74 -8.19 4.21 14.73
N GLN A 75 -7.66 4.26 15.97
CA GLN A 75 -7.63 5.50 16.76
C GLN A 75 -6.83 6.60 16.06
N HIS A 76 -5.87 6.24 15.21
CA HIS A 76 -5.14 7.20 14.39
C HIS A 76 -5.90 7.45 13.07
N ALA A 77 -6.18 8.71 12.78
CA ALA A 77 -6.98 9.11 11.62
C ALA A 77 -6.47 8.54 10.29
N HIS A 78 -5.16 8.51 10.09
CA HIS A 78 -4.54 7.97 8.88
C HIS A 78 -4.68 6.44 8.77
N CYS A 79 -4.53 5.69 9.87
CA CYS A 79 -4.79 4.25 9.91
C CYS A 79 -6.25 3.94 9.60
N ARG A 80 -7.19 4.70 10.18
CA ARG A 80 -8.63 4.56 9.89
C ARG A 80 -8.93 4.82 8.43
N ALA A 81 -8.38 5.89 7.85
CA ALA A 81 -8.58 6.22 6.44
C ALA A 81 -8.12 5.07 5.51
N MET A 82 -6.92 4.51 5.76
CA MET A 82 -6.41 3.36 5.01
C MET A 82 -7.30 2.12 5.20
N PHE A 83 -7.66 1.81 6.45
CA PHE A 83 -8.51 0.67 6.79
C PHE A 83 -9.85 0.74 6.05
N GLU A 84 -10.53 1.87 6.12
CA GLU A 84 -11.81 2.07 5.43
C GLU A 84 -11.69 1.99 3.91
N ALA A 85 -10.62 2.54 3.33
CA ALA A 85 -10.34 2.46 1.90
C ALA A 85 -10.12 1.00 1.45
N ILE A 86 -9.37 0.22 2.24
CA ILE A 86 -9.17 -1.20 2.00
C ILE A 86 -10.49 -1.96 2.06
N LEU A 87 -11.32 -1.71 3.09
CA LEU A 87 -12.62 -2.37 3.21
C LEU A 87 -13.55 -2.03 2.04
N ARG A 88 -13.55 -0.77 1.57
CA ARG A 88 -14.29 -0.36 0.37
C ARG A 88 -13.84 -1.18 -0.84
N ARG A 89 -12.52 -1.31 -1.05
CA ARG A 89 -11.94 -2.08 -2.16
C ARG A 89 -12.32 -3.56 -2.11
N ILE A 90 -12.20 -4.21 -0.95
CA ILE A 90 -12.55 -5.62 -0.77
C ILE A 90 -14.03 -5.84 -1.09
N ARG A 91 -14.93 -4.95 -0.64
CA ARG A 91 -16.36 -5.03 -0.96
C ARG A 91 -16.63 -4.88 -2.45
N SER A 92 -15.95 -3.95 -3.13
CA SER A 92 -16.09 -3.77 -4.59
C SER A 92 -15.54 -4.93 -5.40
N ALA A 93 -14.55 -5.65 -4.88
CA ALA A 93 -13.95 -6.82 -5.54
C ALA A 93 -14.71 -8.13 -5.27
N ALA A 94 -15.62 -8.14 -4.29
CA ALA A 94 -16.46 -9.31 -4.04
C ALA A 94 -17.43 -9.50 -5.21
N PRO A 95 -17.57 -10.72 -5.77
CA PRO A 95 -18.51 -10.97 -6.84
C PRO A 95 -19.92 -10.64 -6.36
N THR A 96 -20.63 -9.80 -7.10
CA THR A 96 -22.06 -9.56 -6.87
C THR A 96 -22.79 -10.89 -6.98
N CYS A 97 -23.31 -11.38 -5.86
CA CYS A 97 -24.26 -12.50 -5.87
C CYS A 97 -25.49 -12.04 -6.65
N VAL A 98 -25.58 -12.45 -7.91
CA VAL A 98 -26.76 -12.23 -8.75
C VAL A 98 -27.86 -13.09 -8.15
N ARG A 99 -28.79 -12.47 -7.43
CA ARG A 99 -30.06 -13.12 -7.04
C ARG A 99 -30.82 -13.40 -8.34
N THR A 100 -30.89 -14.66 -8.75
CA THR A 100 -31.75 -15.09 -9.84
C THR A 100 -33.20 -14.72 -9.51
N PRO A 101 -33.95 -14.11 -10.45
CA PRO A 101 -35.37 -13.90 -10.24
C PRO A 101 -36.05 -15.28 -10.26
N ARG A 102 -36.91 -15.52 -9.28
CA ARG A 102 -37.82 -16.68 -9.28
C ARG A 102 -38.78 -16.53 -10.47
N ALA A 103 -38.86 -17.57 -11.30
CA ALA A 103 -39.90 -17.74 -12.32
C ALA A 103 -41.28 -17.90 -11.69
#